data_AF-A0A7W1HGP9-F1
#
_entry.id   AF-A0A7W1HGP9-F1
#
_cell.length_a   1.000
_cell.length_b   1.000
_cell.length_c   1.000
_cell.angle_alpha   90.00
_cell.angle_beta   90.00
_cell.angle_gamma   90.00
#
_symmetry.space_group_name_H-M   'P 1'
#
loop_
_entity.id
_entity.type
_entity.pdbx_description
1 polymer ?
#
loop_
_entity_poly.entity_id
_entity_poly.type
_entity_poly.pdbx_seq_one_letter_code
_entity_poly.pdbx_strand_id
1 'polypeptide(L)'
;MHILKYKMIDSPVGSLKIVVNEGFLVAVLWDNENPKRVRLAQKIEDQIDPLILETEKQLKEYFFKQRKEFNLPLEINGTLFQEGVWKLLRKIPYGTTASYKDIAVKMHNPFAVRAVGSANGRNPISIIIPCHR
;
A
#
# COMPACT_ATOMS: atom_id res chain seq x y z
N MET A 1 -7.64 -19.76 11.31
CA MET A 1 -7.14 -19.13 10.07
C MET A 1 -8.17 -18.09 9.68
N HIS A 2 -7.89 -16.81 9.90
CA HIS A 2 -8.86 -15.76 9.63
C HIS A 2 -8.93 -15.53 8.11
N ILE A 3 -10.15 -15.46 7.60
CA ILE A 3 -10.42 -15.29 6.17
C ILE A 3 -10.29 -13.81 5.87
N LEU A 4 -9.45 -13.47 4.89
CA LEU A 4 -9.30 -12.10 4.42
C LEU A 4 -10.56 -11.66 3.68
N LYS A 5 -10.92 -10.40 3.79
CA LYS A 5 -12.04 -9.83 3.03
C LYS A 5 -11.51 -8.94 1.92
N TYR A 6 -12.19 -8.92 0.78
CA TYR A 6 -11.79 -8.05 -0.32
C TYR A 6 -12.97 -7.49 -1.11
N LYS A 7 -12.69 -6.40 -1.83
CA LYS A 7 -13.58 -5.79 -2.81
C LYS A 7 -12.77 -5.27 -4.00
N MET A 8 -13.31 -5.42 -5.20
CA MET A 8 -12.82 -4.73 -6.40
C MET A 8 -13.50 -3.37 -6.51
N ILE A 9 -12.73 -2.34 -6.83
CA ILE A 9 -13.22 -0.99 -7.11
C ILE A 9 -12.65 -0.48 -8.43
N ASP A 10 -13.40 0.35 -9.13
CA ASP A 10 -12.88 1.09 -10.27
C ASP A 10 -12.21 2.38 -9.84
N SER A 11 -11.17 2.78 -10.56
CA SER A 11 -10.46 4.03 -10.33
C SER A 11 -9.91 4.61 -11.63
N PRO A 12 -9.51 5.88 -11.67
CA PRO A 12 -8.91 6.49 -12.86
C PRO A 12 -7.61 5.82 -13.35
N VAL A 13 -7.00 4.97 -12.53
CA VAL A 13 -5.78 4.22 -12.86
C VAL A 13 -6.04 2.73 -13.07
N GLY A 14 -7.30 2.35 -13.31
CA GLY A 14 -7.76 0.98 -13.47
C GLY A 14 -8.35 0.37 -12.20
N SER A 15 -8.74 -0.90 -12.28
CA SER A 15 -9.40 -1.57 -11.15
C SER A 15 -8.40 -1.93 -10.05
N LEU A 16 -8.82 -1.68 -8.80
CA LEU A 16 -8.04 -1.90 -7.60
C LEU A 16 -8.75 -2.90 -6.69
N LYS A 17 -7.98 -3.81 -6.09
CA LYS A 17 -8.45 -4.77 -5.10
C LYS A 17 -8.05 -4.31 -3.71
N ILE A 18 -9.04 -3.93 -2.90
CA ILE A 18 -8.85 -3.61 -1.48
C ILE A 18 -8.95 -4.91 -0.70
N VAL A 19 -7.98 -5.20 0.17
CA VAL A 19 -7.97 -6.39 1.03
C VAL A 19 -7.77 -5.99 2.48
N VAL A 20 -8.66 -6.45 3.35
CA VAL A 20 -8.63 -6.17 4.79
C VAL A 20 -8.57 -7.47 5.60
N ASN A 21 -8.00 -7.35 6.80
CA ASN A 21 -7.95 -8.41 7.81
C ASN A 21 -8.21 -7.80 9.19
N GLU A 22 -9.19 -8.31 9.94
CA GLU A 22 -9.41 -7.97 11.35
C GLU A 22 -9.34 -6.46 11.69
N GLY A 23 -9.91 -5.60 10.82
CA GLY A 23 -9.92 -4.15 11.04
C GLY A 23 -8.67 -3.40 10.55
N PHE A 24 -7.78 -4.07 9.81
CA PHE A 24 -6.62 -3.48 9.18
C PHE A 24 -6.65 -3.64 7.65
N LEU A 25 -6.18 -2.62 6.95
CA LEU A 25 -5.90 -2.67 5.53
C LEU A 25 -4.56 -3.37 5.33
N VAL A 26 -4.58 -4.51 4.64
CA VAL A 26 -3.39 -5.33 4.43
C VAL A 26 -2.87 -5.26 3.00
N ALA A 27 -3.74 -4.93 2.02
CA ALA A 27 -3.30 -4.74 0.65
C ALA A 27 -4.21 -3.84 -0.19
N VAL A 28 -3.59 -3.17 -1.17
CA VAL A 28 -4.25 -2.53 -2.32
C VAL A 28 -3.49 -2.98 -3.56
N LEU A 29 -4.12 -3.86 -4.33
CA LEU A 29 -3.50 -4.58 -5.45
C LEU A 29 -4.11 -4.15 -6.78
N TRP A 30 -3.32 -4.23 -7.84
CA TRP A 30 -3.81 -4.03 -9.21
C TRP A 30 -4.49 -5.30 -9.72
N ASP A 31 -5.46 -5.17 -10.63
CA ASP A 31 -6.20 -6.32 -11.17
C ASP A 31 -5.28 -7.38 -11.81
N ASN A 32 -4.29 -6.92 -12.59
CA ASN A 32 -3.33 -7.77 -13.31
C ASN A 32 -1.96 -7.87 -12.61
N GLU A 33 -1.93 -7.71 -11.29
CA GLU A 33 -0.69 -7.84 -10.52
C GLU A 33 -0.19 -9.29 -10.44
N ASN A 34 1.15 -9.47 -10.44
CA ASN A 34 1.78 -10.75 -10.16
C ASN A 34 1.35 -11.27 -8.75
N PRO A 35 0.64 -12.41 -8.66
CA PRO A 35 0.14 -12.93 -7.38
C PRO A 35 1.25 -13.32 -6.39
N LYS A 36 2.50 -13.43 -6.84
CA LYS A 36 3.67 -13.67 -5.99
C LYS A 36 4.24 -12.41 -5.33
N ARG A 37 3.82 -11.21 -5.77
CA ARG A 37 4.29 -9.93 -5.20
C ARG A 37 3.84 -9.76 -3.76
N VAL A 38 2.57 -10.07 -3.49
CA VAL A 38 1.97 -10.07 -2.15
C VAL A 38 1.30 -11.42 -1.92
N ARG A 39 1.86 -12.22 -1.02
CA ARG A 39 1.29 -13.52 -0.65
C ARG A 39 0.21 -13.30 0.40
N LEU A 40 -1.03 -13.60 0.05
CA LEU A 40 -2.18 -13.46 0.93
C LEU A 40 -2.88 -14.81 1.07
N ALA A 41 -3.47 -15.05 2.24
CA ALA A 41 -4.30 -16.22 2.50
C ALA A 41 -5.57 -16.23 1.64
N GLN A 42 -6.42 -17.24 1.84
CA GLN A 42 -7.74 -17.29 1.22
C GLN A 42 -8.54 -16.02 1.57
N LYS A 43 -9.31 -15.55 0.58
CA LYS A 43 -10.08 -14.32 0.66
C LYS A 43 -11.53 -14.59 0.25
N ILE A 44 -12.46 -13.93 0.92
CA ILE A 44 -13.85 -13.85 0.53
C ILE A 44 -14.18 -12.43 0.10
N GLU A 45 -15.08 -12.32 -0.86
CA GLU A 45 -15.57 -11.01 -1.25
C GLU A 45 -16.50 -10.46 -0.17
N ASP A 46 -16.32 -9.20 0.21
CA ASP A 46 -17.19 -8.48 1.14
C ASP A 46 -17.33 -7.04 0.66
N GLN A 47 -18.51 -6.72 0.13
CA GLN A 47 -18.81 -5.44 -0.48
C GLN A 47 -19.17 -4.35 0.54
N ILE A 48 -19.46 -4.73 1.78
CA ILE A 48 -20.04 -3.87 2.83
C ILE A 48 -19.15 -3.74 4.08
N ASP A 49 -17.96 -4.37 4.10
CA ASP A 49 -17.02 -4.21 5.21
C ASP A 49 -16.71 -2.72 5.44
N PRO A 50 -16.85 -2.20 6.68
CA PRO A 50 -16.70 -0.77 6.94
C PRO A 50 -15.33 -0.21 6.54
N LEU A 51 -14.25 -0.97 6.71
CA LEU A 51 -12.91 -0.51 6.36
C LEU A 51 -12.68 -0.53 4.85
N ILE A 52 -13.29 -1.49 4.14
CA ILE A 52 -13.30 -1.48 2.67
C ILE A 52 -13.97 -0.22 2.15
N LEU A 53 -15.17 0.10 2.66
CA LEU A 53 -15.93 1.27 2.24
C LEU A 53 -15.19 2.59 2.54
N GLU A 54 -14.58 2.69 3.73
CA GLU A 54 -13.78 3.86 4.10
C GLU A 54 -12.51 3.98 3.22
N THR A 55 -11.85 2.85 2.93
CA THR A 55 -10.68 2.84 2.02
C THR A 55 -11.08 3.28 0.61
N GLU A 56 -12.19 2.76 0.08
CA GLU A 56 -12.74 3.16 -1.23
C GLU A 56 -13.05 4.65 -1.28
N LYS A 57 -13.71 5.18 -0.24
CA LYS A 57 -14.02 6.60 -0.12
C LYS A 57 -12.75 7.47 -0.15
N GLN A 58 -11.76 7.15 0.68
CA GLN A 58 -10.51 7.93 0.72
C GLN A 58 -9.73 7.85 -0.60
N LEU A 59 -9.73 6.68 -1.27
CA LEU A 59 -9.13 6.56 -2.59
C LEU A 59 -9.85 7.44 -3.63
N LYS A 60 -11.20 7.45 -3.64
CA LYS A 60 -11.96 8.36 -4.51
C LYS A 60 -11.60 9.82 -4.24
N GLU A 61 -11.64 10.26 -2.99
CA GLU A 61 -11.24 11.63 -2.60
C GLU A 61 -9.82 11.96 -3.06
N TYR A 62 -8.88 11.01 -2.94
CA TYR A 62 -7.49 11.18 -3.41
C TYR A 62 -7.42 11.37 -4.92
N PHE A 63 -8.09 10.52 -5.69
CA PHE A 63 -8.11 10.62 -7.15
C PHE A 63 -8.78 11.90 -7.65
N PHE A 64 -9.81 12.38 -6.95
CA PHE A 64 -10.45 13.67 -7.23
C PHE A 64 -9.74 14.88 -6.59
N LYS A 65 -8.52 14.69 -6.07
CA LYS A 65 -7.67 15.75 -5.47
C LYS A 65 -8.29 16.46 -4.25
N GLN A 66 -9.31 15.86 -3.64
CA GLN A 66 -9.96 16.35 -2.42
C GLN A 66 -9.21 15.91 -1.15
N ARG A 67 -8.37 14.87 -1.27
CA ARG A 67 -7.54 14.35 -0.17
C ARG A 67 -6.07 14.29 -0.58
N LYS A 68 -5.18 14.61 0.37
CA LYS A 68 -3.72 14.49 0.22
C LYS A 68 -3.10 13.44 1.14
N GLU A 69 -3.79 13.08 2.22
CA GLU A 69 -3.32 12.15 3.26
C GLU A 69 -4.35 11.09 3.58
N PHE A 70 -3.90 9.86 3.80
CA PHE A 70 -4.76 8.74 4.18
C PHE A 70 -4.75 8.53 5.69
N ASN A 71 -5.94 8.34 6.26
CA ASN A 71 -6.11 7.96 7.66
C ASN A 71 -6.81 6.61 7.71
N LEU A 72 -6.02 5.54 7.62
CA LEU A 72 -6.48 4.16 7.58
C LEU A 72 -5.60 3.30 8.50
N PRO A 73 -6.19 2.36 9.26
CA PRO A 73 -5.41 1.37 10.00
C PRO A 73 -4.71 0.44 9.01
N LEU A 74 -3.38 0.44 9.00
CA LEU A 74 -2.57 -0.39 8.10
C LEU A 74 -1.87 -1.49 8.89
N GLU A 75 -1.94 -2.72 8.40
CA GLU A 75 -1.07 -3.80 8.83
C GLU A 75 -0.21 -4.23 7.63
N ILE A 76 1.09 -3.93 7.73
CA ILE A 76 2.07 -4.27 6.69
C ILE A 76 2.89 -5.45 7.16
N ASN A 77 2.85 -6.54 6.38
CA ASN A 77 3.60 -7.75 6.66
C ASN A 77 4.77 -7.87 5.67
N GLY A 78 5.99 -7.70 6.16
CA GLY A 78 7.22 -7.79 5.36
C GLY A 78 8.42 -8.19 6.20
N THR A 79 9.61 -8.17 5.60
CA THR A 79 10.83 -8.21 6.41
C THR A 79 11.00 -6.90 7.18
N LEU A 80 11.73 -6.90 8.30
CA LEU A 80 12.03 -5.68 9.06
C LEU A 80 12.61 -4.56 8.17
N PHE A 81 13.43 -4.93 7.18
CA PHE A 81 13.97 -3.98 6.21
C PHE A 81 12.87 -3.39 5.31
N GLN A 82 11.97 -4.22 4.78
CA GLN A 82 10.86 -3.77 3.94
C GLN A 82 9.91 -2.85 4.71
N GLU A 83 9.52 -3.24 5.92
CA GLU A 83 8.68 -2.41 6.78
C GLU A 83 9.32 -1.07 7.10
N GLY A 84 10.63 -1.05 7.37
CA GLY A 84 11.39 0.19 7.55
C GLY A 84 11.32 1.11 6.33
N VAL A 85 11.53 0.55 5.13
CA VAL A 85 11.40 1.29 3.86
C VAL A 85 9.97 1.83 3.70
N TRP A 86 8.94 1.00 3.87
CA TRP A 86 7.55 1.41 3.69
C TRP A 86 7.11 2.49 4.70
N LYS A 87 7.59 2.42 5.95
CA LYS A 87 7.39 3.47 6.96
C LYS A 87 8.00 4.80 6.52
N LEU A 88 9.16 4.79 5.87
CA LEU A 88 9.79 6.00 5.33
C LEU A 88 9.07 6.53 4.08
N LEU A 89 8.60 5.66 3.19
CA LEU A 89 7.82 6.07 2.01
C LEU A 89 6.57 6.86 2.42
N ARG A 90 5.86 6.43 3.48
CA ARG A 90 4.69 7.14 4.01
C ARG A 90 4.98 8.56 4.49
N LYS A 91 6.24 8.89 4.79
CA LYS A 91 6.67 10.24 5.19
C LYS A 91 6.95 11.15 4.01
N ILE A 92 6.90 10.66 2.77
CA ILE A 92 7.07 11.48 1.57
C ILE A 92 5.76 12.26 1.32
N PRO A 93 5.75 13.61 1.39
CA PRO A 93 4.54 14.39 1.22
C PRO A 93 3.87 14.22 -0.15
N TYR A 94 2.58 14.58 -0.23
CA TYR A 94 1.88 14.62 -1.50
C TYR A 94 2.53 15.62 -2.47
N GLY A 95 2.73 15.21 -3.72
CA GLY A 95 3.28 16.06 -4.77
C GLY A 95 4.80 16.23 -4.73
N THR A 96 5.51 15.47 -3.89
CA THR A 96 6.98 15.45 -3.85
C THR A 96 7.51 14.04 -4.10
N THR A 97 8.80 13.94 -4.38
CA THR A 97 9.51 12.69 -4.65
C THR A 97 10.74 12.54 -3.76
N ALA A 98 11.20 11.30 -3.56
CA ALA A 98 12.48 11.03 -2.92
C ALA A 98 13.28 10.00 -3.73
N SER A 99 14.60 10.16 -3.79
CA SER A 99 15.43 9.14 -4.42
C SER A 99 15.55 7.90 -3.53
N TYR A 100 15.84 6.75 -4.13
CA TYR A 100 16.17 5.55 -3.35
C TYR A 100 17.36 5.77 -2.41
N LYS A 101 18.29 6.67 -2.77
CA LYS A 101 19.42 7.05 -1.92
C LYS A 101 18.97 7.82 -0.69
N ASP A 102 17.98 8.71 -0.81
CA ASP A 102 17.45 9.47 0.34
C ASP A 102 16.83 8.53 1.37
N ILE A 103 16.10 7.52 0.92
CA ILE A 103 15.53 6.48 1.79
C ILE A 103 16.63 5.61 2.39
N ALA A 104 17.63 5.20 1.61
CA ALA A 104 18.76 4.40 2.08
C ALA A 104 19.57 5.11 3.19
N VAL A 105 19.80 6.42 3.05
CA VAL A 105 20.45 7.26 4.07
C VAL A 105 19.59 7.34 5.35
N LYS A 106 18.28 7.54 5.22
CA LYS A 106 17.34 7.55 6.36
C LYS A 106 17.22 6.18 7.05
N MET A 107 17.52 5.09 6.35
CA MET A 107 17.65 3.74 6.90
C MET A 107 19.02 3.48 7.56
N HIS A 108 19.88 4.50 7.67
CA HIS A 108 21.26 4.37 8.15
C HIS A 108 22.11 3.36 7.37
N ASN A 109 21.78 3.14 6.10
CA ASN A 109 22.54 2.27 5.21
C ASN A 109 22.60 2.87 3.79
N PRO A 110 23.49 3.85 3.53
CA PRO A 110 23.58 4.54 2.25
C PRO A 110 23.86 3.63 1.05
N PHE A 111 24.40 2.43 1.26
CA PHE A 111 24.70 1.45 0.21
C PHE A 111 23.50 0.55 -0.15
N ALA A 112 22.42 0.59 0.62
CA ALA A 112 21.24 -0.25 0.41
C ALA A 112 20.30 0.24 -0.72
N VAL A 113 20.75 1.11 -1.62
CA VAL A 113 19.90 1.74 -2.67
C VAL A 113 19.12 0.71 -3.50
N ARG A 114 19.77 -0.37 -3.96
CA ARG A 114 19.10 -1.43 -4.73
C ARG A 114 18.12 -2.23 -3.89
N ALA A 115 18.44 -2.47 -2.62
CA ALA A 115 17.55 -3.15 -1.69
C ALA A 115 16.32 -2.30 -1.39
N VAL A 116 16.46 -0.98 -1.26
CA VAL A 116 15.34 -0.04 -1.17
C VAL A 116 14.46 -0.13 -2.42
N GLY A 117 15.02 -0.09 -3.63
CA GLY A 117 14.24 -0.24 -4.86
C GLY A 117 13.47 -1.57 -4.91
N SER A 118 14.10 -2.66 -4.45
CA SER A 118 13.46 -3.97 -4.34
C SER A 118 12.32 -3.99 -3.32
N ALA A 119 12.50 -3.34 -2.17
CA ALA A 119 11.45 -3.19 -1.14
C ALA A 119 10.30 -2.29 -1.63
N ASN A 120 10.60 -1.23 -2.38
CA ASN A 120 9.62 -0.34 -3.00
C ASN A 120 8.67 -1.12 -3.92
N GLY A 121 9.21 -1.97 -4.79
CA GLY A 121 8.41 -2.82 -5.70
C GLY A 121 7.54 -3.87 -5.00
N ARG A 122 7.87 -4.21 -3.75
CA ARG A 122 7.12 -5.20 -2.94
C ARG A 122 6.05 -4.58 -2.03
N ASN A 123 5.81 -3.27 -2.12
CA ASN A 123 4.83 -2.57 -1.28
C ASN A 123 3.41 -3.15 -1.41
N PRO A 124 2.82 -3.76 -0.37
CA PRO A 124 1.52 -4.41 -0.50
C PRO A 124 0.33 -3.44 -0.61
N ILE A 125 0.49 -2.18 -0.20
CA ILE A 125 -0.60 -1.21 -0.13
C ILE A 125 -0.31 -0.07 -1.12
N SER A 126 -0.58 -0.32 -2.40
CA SER A 126 -0.37 0.64 -3.48
C SER A 126 -1.10 1.97 -3.22
N ILE A 127 -0.55 3.07 -3.73
CA ILE A 127 -1.05 4.46 -3.62
C ILE A 127 -0.96 5.02 -2.19
N ILE A 128 -1.51 4.32 -1.20
CA ILE A 128 -1.58 4.72 0.21
C ILE A 128 -0.19 4.69 0.86
N ILE A 129 0.59 3.64 0.61
CA ILE A 129 2.04 3.67 0.79
C ILE A 129 2.61 4.13 -0.55
N PRO A 130 3.17 5.35 -0.65
CA PRO A 130 3.36 6.03 -1.93
C PRO A 130 4.66 5.59 -2.61
N CYS A 131 4.76 4.33 -3.03
CA CYS A 131 5.92 3.79 -3.76
C CYS A 131 6.14 4.36 -5.17
N HIS A 132 5.23 5.23 -5.62
CA HIS A 132 5.28 5.98 -6.89
C HIS A 132 5.94 7.37 -6.75
N ARG A 133 6.30 7.76 -5.52
CA ARG A 133 7.03 9.00 -5.19
C ARG A 133 8.50 8.68 -4.92
#